data_AF-C4Z8Q9-F1
#
_entry.id   AF-C4Z8Q9-F1
#
_cell.length_a   1.000
_cell.length_b   1.000
_cell.length_c   1.000
_cell.angle_alpha   90.00
_cell.angle_beta   90.00
_cell.angle_gamma   90.00
#
_symmetry.space_group_name_H-M   'P 1'
#
loop_
_entity.id
_entity.type
_entity.pdbx_description
1 polymer ?
#
loop_
_entity_poly.entity_id
_entity_poly.type
_entity_poly.pdbx_seq_one_letter_code
_entity_poly.pdbx_strand_id
1 'polypeptide(L)' 'MRDLDIDMFYNKETGIYSCIRCQFRGTEEEVLQGNEDVRKKYKAMYKRFDKFDFD' A
#
# COMPACT_ATOMS: atom_id res chain seq x y z
N MET A 1 5.38 1.54 -9.08
CA MET A 1 4.02 1.50 -8.51
C MET A 1 3.65 2.95 -8.28
N ARG A 2 2.53 3.47 -8.78
CA ARG A 2 2.05 4.77 -8.27
C ARG A 2 2.06 4.60 -6.76
N ASP A 3 2.73 5.49 -6.03
CA ASP A 3 2.53 5.52 -4.59
C ASP A 3 1.02 5.53 -4.42
N LEU A 4 0.52 4.44 -3.85
CA LEU A 4 -0.87 4.27 -3.54
C LEU A 4 -1.07 5.25 -2.39
N ASP A 5 -1.09 6.54 -2.71
CA ASP A 5 -1.95 7.47 -2.01
C ASP A 5 -3.34 6.99 -2.38
N ILE A 6 -3.73 5.92 -1.67
CA ILE A 6 -5.06 5.37 -1.69
C ILE A 6 -5.92 6.59 -1.42
N ASP A 7 -6.93 6.81 -2.24
CA ASP A 7 -7.92 7.86 -2.01
C ASP A 7 -8.57 7.59 -0.62
N MET A 8 -7.98 8.11 0.46
CA MET A 8 -8.38 7.88 1.84
C MET A 8 -9.02 9.16 2.39
N PHE A 9 -10.15 9.01 3.06
CA PHE A 9 -10.74 10.06 3.87
C PHE A 9 -10.23 9.99 5.29
N TYR A 10 -9.73 11.11 5.81
CA TYR A 10 -9.29 11.22 7.20
C TYR A 10 -10.38 11.86 8.07
N ASN A 11 -10.74 11.19 9.17
CA ASN A 11 -11.61 11.74 10.20
C ASN A 11 -10.76 12.27 11.37
N LYS A 12 -10.77 13.59 11.58
CA LYS A 12 -10.02 14.26 12.66
C LYS A 12 -10.49 13.94 14.08
N GLU A 13 -11.77 13.62 14.25
CA GLU A 13 -12.33 13.32 15.59
C GLU A 13 -11.89 11.94 16.08
N THR A 14 -11.74 10.99 15.16
CA THR A 14 -11.42 9.60 15.50
C THR A 14 -9.97 9.21 15.16
N GLY A 15 -9.27 10.02 14.36
CA GLY A 15 -7.93 9.71 13.87
C GLY A 15 -7.89 8.58 12.83
N ILE A 16 -9.04 8.21 12.26
CA ILE A 16 -9.18 7.04 11.37
C ILE A 16 -9.17 7.47 9.91
N TYR A 17 -8.42 6.73 9.10
CA TYR A 17 -8.42 6.77 7.65
C TYR A 17 -9.39 5.72 7.11
N SER A 18 -10.25 6.12 6.18
CA SER A 18 -11.20 5.25 5.47
C SER A 18 -10.90 5.25 3.98
N CYS A 19 -10.71 4.08 3.38
CA CYS A 19 -10.49 3.95 1.95
C CYS A 19 -11.77 4.25 1.16
N ILE A 20 -11.68 5.01 0.06
CA ILE A 20 -12.83 5.21 -0.85
C ILE A 20 -13.11 3.97 -1.70
N ARG A 21 -12.10 3.14 -1.95
CA ARG A 21 -12.17 2.01 -2.91
C ARG A 21 -12.57 0.70 -2.25
N CYS A 22 -12.29 0.54 -0.96
CA CYS A 22 -12.60 -0.68 -0.22
C CYS A 22 -13.13 -0.33 1.17
N GLN A 23 -13.58 -1.35 1.92
CA GLN A 23 -14.15 -1.17 3.26
C GLN A 23 -13.09 -1.03 4.36
N PHE A 24 -11.83 -0.76 4.01
CA PHE A 24 -10.77 -0.59 4.99
C PHE A 24 -10.96 0.68 5.81
N ARG A 25 -10.82 0.54 7.13
CA ARG A 25 -10.75 1.63 8.10
C ARG A 25 -9.65 1.31 9.10
N GLY A 26 -8.74 2.25 9.31
CA GLY A 26 -7.62 2.05 10.22
C GLY A 26 -6.93 3.35 10.60
N THR A 27 -6.01 3.26 11.54
CA THR A 27 -5.13 4.34 11.97
C THR A 27 -4.08 4.67 10.90
N GLU A 28 -3.38 5.79 11.06
CA GLU A 28 -2.26 6.15 10.17
C GLU A 28 -1.15 5.08 10.16
N GLU A 29 -0.85 4.50 11.33
CA GLU A 29 0.18 3.47 11.46
C GLU A 29 -0.18 2.20 10.68
N GLU A 30 -1.44 1.76 10.74
CA GLU A 30 -1.92 0.62 9.96
C GLU A 30 -1.89 0.89 8.44
N VAL A 31 -2.19 2.13 8.03
CA VAL A 31 -2.07 2.55 6.63
C VAL A 31 -0.62 2.51 6.17
N LEU A 32 0.30 3.07 6.95
CA LEU A 32 1.73 3.10 6.63
C LEU A 32 2.32 1.68 6.57
N GLN A 33 1.96 0.82 7.52
CA GLN A 33 2.38 -0.58 7.51
C GLN A 33 1.85 -1.33 6.28
N GLY A 34 0.56 -1.14 5.94
CA GLY A 34 -0.03 -1.72 4.74
C GLY A 34 0.67 -1.27 3.46
N ASN A 35 1.03 0.01 3.37
CA ASN A 35 1.78 0.56 2.24
C ASN A 35 3.17 -0.07 2.11
N GLU A 36 3.89 -0.27 3.22
CA GLU A 36 5.17 -0.98 3.21
C GLU A 36 5.03 -2.43 2.74
N ASP A 37 4.02 -3.14 3.23
CA ASP A 37 3.79 -4.54 2.89
C ASP A 37 3.49 -4.70 1.39
N VAL A 38 2.67 -3.82 0.83
CA VAL A 38 2.38 -3.79 -0.61
C VAL A 38 3.66 -3.49 -1.40
N ARG A 39 4.44 -2.49 -0.99
CA ARG A 39 5.73 -2.16 -1.63
C ARG A 39 6.70 -3.34 -1.61
N LYS A 40 6.77 -4.09 -0.51
CA LYS A 40 7.61 -5.30 -0.39
C LYS A 40 7.11 -6.42 -1.30
N LYS A 41 5.82 -6.77 -1.23
CA LYS A 41 5.21 -7.88 -1.98
C LYS A 41 5.28 -7.67 -3.50
N TYR A 42 5.02 -6.44 -3.95
CA TYR A 42 4.90 -6.12 -5.37
C TYR A 42 6.10 -5.34 -5.90
N LYS A 43 7.22 -5.29 -5.16
CA LYS A 43 8.45 -4.56 -5.52
C LYS A 43 8.90 -4.86 -6.95
N ALA A 44 8.83 -6.13 -7.34
CA ALA A 44 9.27 -6.64 -8.63
C ALA A 44 8.09 -6.99 -9.56
N MET A 45 6.88 -6.51 -9.28
CA MET A 45 5.67 -6.90 -10.04
C MET A 45 5.79 -6.62 -11.54
N TYR A 46 6.53 -5.57 -11.93
CA TYR A 46 6.79 -5.23 -13.33
C TYR A 46 8.15 -5.70 -13.84
N LYS A 47 8.98 -6.34 -13.01
CA LYS A 47 10.23 -6.95 -13.46
C LYS A 47 9.94 -8.36 -13.92
N ARG A 48 10.19 -8.63 -15.20
CA ARG A 48 10.28 -9.99 -15.71
C ARG A 48 11.69 -10.48 -15.44
N PHE A 49 11.80 -11.52 -14.62
CA PHE A 49 13.10 -12.17 -14.38
C PHE A 49 13.37 -13.18 -15.50
N ASP A 50 14.61 -13.23 -15.96
CA ASP A 50 15.10 -14.28 -16.85
C ASP A 50 16.02 -15.26 -16.11
N LYS A 51 16.53 -16.27 -16.82
CA LYS A 51 17.42 -17.27 -16.21
C LYS A 51 18.79 -16.72 -15.81
N PHE A 52 19.21 -15.58 -16.35
CA PHE A 52 20.52 -14.97 -16.15
C PHE A 52 20.52 -13.94 -15.00
N ASP A 53 19.34 -13.50 -14.53
CA ASP A 53 19.18 -12.65 -13.34
C ASP A 53 19.57 -13.34 -12.01
N PHE A 54 19.83 -14.65 -12.03
CA PHE A 54 20.07 -15.49 -10.84
C PHE A 54 21.39 -16.29 -10.90
N ASP A 55 22.17 -16.13 -11.98
CA ASP A 55 23.54 -16.64 -12.12
C ASP A 55 24.55 -15.62 -11.56
#